data_AF-A0A160DXK4-F1
#
_entry.id   AF-A0A160DXK4-F1
#
_cell.length_a   1.000
_cell.length_b   1.000
_cell.length_c   1.000
_cell.angle_alpha   90.00
_cell.angle_beta   90.00
_cell.angle_gamma   90.00
#
_symmetry.space_group_name_H-M   'P 1'
#
loop_
_entity.id
_entity.type
_entity.pdbx_description
1 polymer ?
#
loop_
_entity_poly.entity_id
_entity_poly.type
_entity_poly.pdbx_seq_one_letter_code
_entity_poly.pdbx_strand_id
1 'polypeptide(L)'
;MSQGDFSAAGLDKLSPEELKFLNDWLRRQGASIPETVVGRPAASRYFYPEGTQREAVTSRIAGDFTGWRGNTVFKLENGQEWQQVQTGLNDISLSSPAVKIQPMMFGSWLMEVEGCDCRLRVRRIR
;
A
#
# COMPACT_ATOMS: atom_id res chain seq x y z
N MET A 1 -12.81 -8.62 8.97
CA MET A 1 -13.05 -9.94 9.59
C MET A 1 -11.74 -10.43 10.14
N SER A 2 -11.74 -10.94 11.37
CA SER A 2 -10.52 -11.39 12.05
C SER A 2 -10.22 -12.84 11.68
N GLN A 3 -8.95 -13.23 11.72
CA GLN A 3 -8.51 -14.61 11.41
C GLN A 3 -9.24 -15.67 12.27
N GLY A 4 -9.66 -15.30 13.48
CA GLY A 4 -10.49 -16.16 14.35
C GLY A 4 -11.90 -16.42 13.83
N ASP A 5 -12.54 -15.46 13.16
CA ASP A 5 -13.87 -15.63 12.56
C ASP A 5 -13.80 -16.62 11.37
N PHE A 6 -12.70 -16.58 10.63
CA PHE A 6 -12.45 -17.43 9.47
C PHE A 6 -12.26 -18.90 9.86
N SER A 7 -11.50 -19.16 10.93
CA SER A 7 -11.33 -20.50 11.48
C SER A 7 -12.61 -21.00 12.18
N ALA A 8 -13.35 -20.12 12.86
CA ALA A 8 -14.63 -20.48 13.49
C ALA A 8 -15.73 -20.85 12.48
N ALA A 9 -15.69 -20.24 11.29
CA ALA A 9 -16.58 -20.58 10.18
C ALA A 9 -16.20 -21.90 9.46
N GLY A 10 -15.12 -22.58 9.87
CA GLY A 10 -14.70 -23.85 9.27
C GLY A 10 -14.10 -23.74 7.87
N LEU A 11 -13.86 -22.51 7.38
CA LEU A 11 -13.34 -22.23 6.03
C LEU A 11 -11.89 -22.69 5.83
N ASP A 12 -11.15 -22.94 6.91
CA ASP A 12 -9.79 -23.47 6.90
C ASP A 12 -9.70 -24.97 6.52
N LYS A 13 -10.83 -25.69 6.57
CA LYS A 13 -10.90 -27.12 6.22
C LYS A 13 -11.31 -27.38 4.77
N LEU A 14 -11.62 -26.32 4.02
CA LEU A 14 -12.04 -26.41 2.62
C LEU A 14 -10.82 -26.48 1.71
N SER A 15 -10.91 -27.33 0.70
CA SER A 15 -9.84 -27.45 -0.30
C SER A 15 -9.74 -26.15 -1.13
N PRO A 16 -8.57 -25.84 -1.72
CA PRO A 16 -8.38 -24.63 -2.52
C PRO A 16 -9.41 -24.48 -3.65
N GLU A 17 -9.90 -25.60 -4.17
CA GLU A 17 -10.93 -25.69 -5.21
C GLU A 17 -12.33 -25.32 -4.69
N GLU A 18 -12.66 -25.71 -3.46
CA GLU A 18 -13.94 -25.41 -2.81
C GLU A 18 -14.01 -23.94 -2.40
N LEU A 19 -12.90 -23.37 -1.91
CA LEU A 19 -12.79 -21.93 -1.64
C LEU A 19 -12.98 -21.11 -2.91
N LYS A 20 -12.46 -21.57 -4.04
CA LYS A 20 -12.67 -20.91 -5.34
C LYS A 20 -14.15 -20.93 -5.73
N PHE A 21 -14.83 -22.07 -5.54
CA PHE A 21 -16.27 -22.18 -5.83
C PHE A 21 -17.11 -21.24 -4.94
N LEU A 22 -16.80 -21.17 -3.63
CA LEU A 22 -17.47 -20.26 -2.71
C LEU A 22 -17.24 -18.78 -3.09
N ASN A 23 -16.00 -18.44 -3.45
CA ASN A 23 -15.64 -17.10 -3.91
C ASN A 23 -16.38 -16.71 -5.21
N ASP A 24 -16.57 -17.66 -6.13
CA ASP A 24 -17.35 -17.42 -7.35
C ASP A 24 -18.86 -17.25 -7.05
N TRP A 25 -19.41 -18.07 -6.15
CA TRP A 25 -20.80 -17.97 -5.71
C TRP A 25 -21.11 -16.65 -5.00
N LEU A 26 -20.24 -16.20 -4.08
CA LEU A 26 -20.37 -14.92 -3.39
C LEU A 26 -20.35 -13.72 -4.37
N ARG A 27 -19.48 -13.76 -5.39
CA ARG A 27 -19.43 -12.73 -6.45
C ARG A 27 -20.72 -12.66 -7.25
N ARG A 28 -21.32 -13.82 -7.57
CA ARG A 28 -22.60 -13.90 -8.30
C ARG A 28 -23.78 -13.38 -7.47
N GLN A 29 -23.73 -13.54 -6.15
CA GLN A 29 -24.76 -13.06 -5.23
C GLN A 29 -24.65 -11.55 -4.92
N GLY A 30 -23.71 -10.84 -5.56
CA GLY A 30 -23.49 -9.40 -5.36
C GLY A 30 -22.65 -9.05 -4.12
N ALA A 31 -22.01 -10.04 -3.48
CA ALA A 31 -21.07 -9.78 -2.39
C ALA A 31 -19.70 -9.39 -2.95
N SER A 32 -19.24 -8.18 -2.67
CA SER A 32 -17.89 -7.73 -3.00
C SER A 32 -16.87 -8.31 -2.03
N ILE A 33 -16.18 -9.36 -2.47
CA ILE A 33 -15.07 -9.98 -1.75
C ILE A 33 -13.77 -9.38 -2.32
N PRO A 34 -13.01 -8.61 -1.52
CA PRO A 34 -11.71 -8.12 -1.96
C PRO A 34 -10.77 -9.32 -2.19
N GLU A 35 -10.11 -9.36 -3.34
CA GLU A 35 -9.21 -10.44 -3.82
C GLU A 35 -7.95 -10.70 -2.97
N THR A 36 -7.91 -10.25 -1.72
CA THR A 36 -6.70 -10.24 -0.90
C THR A 36 -6.58 -11.45 0.03
N VAL A 37 -7.44 -12.47 -0.09
CA VAL A 37 -7.49 -13.58 0.88
C VAL A 37 -7.34 -14.95 0.20
N VAL A 38 -6.26 -15.17 -0.55
CA VAL A 38 -5.76 -16.54 -0.80
C VAL A 38 -4.23 -16.55 -0.73
N GLY A 39 -3.71 -16.85 0.46
CA GLY A 39 -2.42 -17.53 0.64
C GLY A 39 -1.14 -16.69 0.75
N ARG A 40 -0.56 -16.61 1.96
CA ARG A 40 0.75 -17.20 2.31
C ARG A 40 1.09 -16.97 3.81
N PRO A 41 1.93 -17.83 4.43
CA PRO A 41 2.23 -17.75 5.86
C PRO A 41 3.18 -16.59 6.18
N ALA A 42 3.05 -16.11 7.42
CA ALA A 42 3.80 -15.01 8.00
C ALA A 42 5.32 -15.24 7.97
N ALA A 43 6.02 -14.62 7.03
CA ALA A 43 7.46 -14.44 7.09
C ALA A 43 7.86 -13.15 6.35
N SER A 44 7.64 -12.02 7.02
CA SER A 44 8.45 -10.79 6.99
C SER A 44 7.53 -9.58 7.25
N ARG A 45 7.92 -8.75 8.23
CA ARG A 45 7.27 -7.45 8.51
C ARG A 45 7.66 -6.40 7.46
N TYR A 46 7.65 -6.79 6.19
CA TYR A 46 7.76 -5.92 5.04
C TYR A 46 6.55 -6.23 4.16
N PHE A 47 5.66 -5.26 4.02
CA PHE A 47 4.43 -5.35 3.24
C PHE A 47 4.72 -5.33 1.72
N TYR A 48 5.66 -6.17 1.28
CA TYR A 48 5.94 -6.43 -0.12
C TYR A 48 5.82 -7.94 -0.32
N PRO A 49 4.63 -8.46 -0.66
CA PRO A 49 4.53 -9.83 -1.14
C PRO A 49 5.38 -9.95 -2.41
N GLU A 50 6.36 -10.84 -2.39
CA GLU A 50 7.19 -11.15 -3.56
C GLU A 50 6.27 -11.52 -4.73
N GLY A 51 6.26 -10.68 -5.77
CA GLY A 51 5.42 -10.86 -6.95
C GLY A 51 4.46 -9.71 -7.25
N THR A 52 4.27 -8.73 -6.36
CA THR A 52 3.61 -7.49 -6.79
C THR A 52 4.55 -6.73 -7.71
N GLN A 53 4.16 -6.59 -8.97
CA GLN A 53 4.83 -5.71 -9.92
C GLN A 53 5.08 -4.38 -9.22
N ARG A 54 6.35 -3.99 -9.12
CA ARG A 54 6.73 -2.72 -8.52
C ARG A 54 6.36 -1.64 -9.53
N GLU A 55 5.08 -1.29 -9.56
CA GLU A 55 4.56 -0.30 -10.50
C GLU A 55 4.75 1.10 -9.92
N ALA A 56 5.08 2.05 -10.79
CA ALA A 56 5.17 3.45 -10.39
C ALA A 56 3.78 3.94 -9.98
N VAL A 57 3.67 4.58 -8.83
CA VAL A 57 2.45 5.20 -8.35
C VAL A 57 2.49 6.68 -8.72
N THR A 58 1.49 7.15 -9.48
CA THR A 58 1.29 8.58 -9.71
C THR A 58 0.02 8.99 -8.97
N SER A 59 0.12 9.96 -8.07
CA SER A 59 -1.02 10.48 -7.30
C SER A 59 -0.75 11.92 -6.86
N ARG A 60 -1.55 12.45 -5.94
CA ARG A 60 -1.31 13.74 -5.29
C ARG A 60 -1.31 13.57 -3.80
N ILE A 61 -0.58 14.43 -3.10
CA ILE A 61 -0.67 14.51 -1.65
C ILE A 61 -2.03 15.11 -1.29
N ALA A 62 -2.72 14.51 -0.34
CA ALA A 62 -4.00 14.99 0.14
C ALA A 62 -3.78 16.17 1.11
N GLY A 63 -4.10 17.38 0.64
CA GLY A 63 -4.05 18.60 1.45
C GLY A 63 -2.70 19.31 1.42
N ASP A 64 -2.44 20.09 2.46
CA ASP A 64 -1.24 20.93 2.53
C ASP A 64 0.02 20.11 2.83
N PHE A 65 0.99 20.26 1.94
CA PHE A 65 2.32 19.69 2.05
C PHE A 65 3.29 20.73 2.61
N THR A 66 3.69 20.56 3.86
CA THR A 66 4.62 21.44 4.59
C THR A 66 6.07 20.93 4.58
N GLY A 67 6.40 20.10 3.59
CA GLY A 67 7.72 19.47 3.47
C GLY A 67 7.86 18.27 4.40
N TRP A 68 9.08 17.99 4.86
CA TRP A 68 9.37 16.79 5.65
C TRP A 68 10.54 16.95 6.63
N ARG A 69 10.55 16.15 7.71
CA ARG A 69 11.47 16.29 8.85
C ARG A 69 12.08 14.97 9.36
N GLY A 70 12.16 13.95 8.53
CA GLY A 70 12.79 12.66 8.83
C GLY A 70 11.81 11.52 9.12
N ASN A 71 10.63 11.83 9.64
CA ASN A 71 9.59 10.86 9.99
C ASN A 71 8.21 11.21 9.40
N THR A 72 8.18 12.13 8.43
CA THR A 72 6.93 12.64 7.86
C THR A 72 6.18 11.53 7.12
N VAL A 73 4.86 11.52 7.34
CA VAL A 73 3.92 10.64 6.66
C VAL A 73 3.15 11.45 5.63
N PHE A 74 3.15 10.97 4.40
CA PHE A 74 2.45 11.54 3.26
C PHE A 74 1.24 10.68 2.97
N LYS A 75 0.07 11.29 3.09
CA LYS A 75 -1.19 10.69 2.69
C LYS A 75 -1.50 11.11 1.26
N LEU A 76 -1.77 10.15 0.39
CA LEU A 76 -2.12 10.40 -1.00
C LEU A 76 -3.64 10.39 -1.18
N GLU A 77 -4.13 11.05 -2.23
CA GLU A 77 -5.55 11.08 -2.59
C GLU A 77 -6.11 9.70 -2.93
N ASN A 78 -5.28 8.79 -3.42
CA ASN A 78 -5.65 7.39 -3.68
C ASN A 78 -5.80 6.54 -2.39
N GLY A 79 -5.64 7.15 -1.21
CA GLY A 79 -5.78 6.48 0.09
C GLY A 79 -4.51 5.79 0.59
N GLN A 80 -3.42 5.79 -0.18
CA GLN A 80 -2.13 5.23 0.26
C GLN A 80 -1.43 6.16 1.25
N GLU A 81 -0.65 5.57 2.15
CA GLU A 81 0.18 6.31 3.10
C GLU A 81 1.64 5.88 2.95
N TRP A 82 2.52 6.88 2.84
CA TRP A 82 3.94 6.69 2.61
C TRP A 82 4.73 7.45 3.68
N GLN A 83 5.78 6.84 4.22
CA GLN A 83 6.61 7.46 5.24
C GLN A 83 8.02 7.70 4.73
N GLN A 84 8.59 8.87 5.02
CA GLN A 84 9.99 9.16 4.79
C GLN A 84 10.91 8.15 5.50
N VAL A 85 11.95 7.69 4.81
CA VAL A 85 12.97 6.79 5.38
C VAL A 85 14.39 7.37 5.35
N GLN A 86 14.65 8.38 4.52
CA GLN A 86 15.95 9.03 4.50
C GLN A 86 16.05 10.10 5.58
N THR A 87 17.25 10.28 6.13
CA THR A 87 17.58 11.45 6.95
C THR A 87 17.55 12.71 6.07
N GLY A 88 16.94 13.77 6.57
CA GLY A 88 16.87 15.06 5.86
C GLY A 88 15.59 15.81 6.19
N LEU A 89 15.68 17.13 6.09
CA LEU A 89 14.56 18.04 6.24
C LEU A 89 14.46 18.93 5.02
N ASN A 90 13.24 19.24 4.62
CA ASN A 90 12.94 20.23 3.60
C ASN A 90 11.73 21.01 4.06
N ASP A 91 11.83 22.34 4.09
CA ASP A 91 10.76 23.22 4.49
C ASP A 91 10.19 23.86 3.22
N ILE A 92 9.01 23.42 2.83
CA ILE A 92 8.31 23.90 1.64
C ILE A 92 6.82 23.83 1.89
N SER A 93 6.06 24.79 1.39
CA SER A 93 4.60 24.78 1.48
C SER A 93 4.00 24.69 0.09
N LEU A 94 3.34 23.58 -0.21
CA LEU A 94 2.60 23.34 -1.44
C LEU A 94 1.20 22.85 -1.09
N SER A 95 0.20 23.23 -1.89
CA SER A 95 -1.17 22.72 -1.71
C SER A 95 -1.42 21.57 -2.68
N SER A 96 -1.72 20.40 -2.16
CA SER A 96 -2.01 19.16 -2.90
C SER A 96 -1.07 18.89 -4.10
N PRO A 97 0.26 18.87 -3.91
CA PRO A 97 1.20 18.67 -5.01
C PRO A 97 1.06 17.27 -5.63
N ALA A 98 1.28 17.18 -6.94
CA ALA A 98 1.39 15.91 -7.62
C ALA A 98 2.68 15.19 -7.23
N VAL A 99 2.61 13.87 -7.08
CA VAL A 99 3.76 13.05 -6.69
C VAL A 99 3.87 11.80 -7.56
N LYS A 100 5.10 11.43 -7.86
CA LYS A 100 5.45 10.20 -8.57
C LYS A 100 6.31 9.35 -7.66
N ILE A 101 5.86 8.15 -7.36
CA ILE A 101 6.55 7.20 -6.51
C ILE A 101 7.02 6.04 -7.35
N GLN A 102 8.33 5.88 -7.47
CA GLN A 102 8.94 4.85 -8.29
C GLN A 102 9.72 3.88 -7.42
N PRO A 103 9.69 2.57 -7.71
CA PRO A 103 10.52 1.63 -7.01
C PRO A 103 12.00 1.84 -7.38
N MET A 104 12.86 1.67 -6.39
CA MET A 104 14.30 1.65 -6.56
C MET A 104 14.88 0.27 -6.29
N MET A 105 16.18 0.14 -6.58
CA MET A 105 16.97 -1.01 -6.17
C MET A 105 16.89 -1.20 -4.65
N PHE A 106 17.00 -2.45 -4.21
CA PHE A 106 16.97 -2.85 -2.79
C PHE A 106 15.63 -2.57 -2.06
N GLY A 107 14.51 -2.47 -2.78
CA GLY A 107 13.17 -2.40 -2.18
C GLY A 107 12.81 -1.05 -1.55
N SER A 108 13.65 -0.02 -1.75
CA SER A 108 13.33 1.36 -1.41
C SER A 108 12.45 2.01 -2.49
N TRP A 109 11.71 3.05 -2.14
CA TRP A 109 10.90 3.82 -3.08
C TRP A 109 11.35 5.26 -3.12
N LEU A 110 11.32 5.86 -4.30
CA LEU A 110 11.62 7.28 -4.50
C LEU A 110 10.31 8.01 -4.76
N MET A 111 9.98 8.97 -3.90
CA MET A 111 8.90 9.92 -4.14
C MET A 111 9.49 11.21 -4.71
N GLU A 112 9.01 11.61 -5.87
CA GLU A 112 9.27 12.90 -6.50
C GLU A 112 8.05 13.79 -6.31
N VAL A 113 8.25 15.02 -5.84
CA VAL A 113 7.20 16.00 -5.60
C VAL A 113 7.26 17.08 -6.67
N GLU A 114 6.19 17.20 -7.45
CA GLU A 114 6.03 18.23 -8.47
C GLU A 114 5.84 19.60 -7.82
N GLY A 115 6.49 20.63 -8.36
CA GLY A 115 6.49 21.99 -7.82
C GLY A 115 7.72 22.36 -7.00
N CYS A 116 8.61 21.40 -6.71
CA CYS A 116 9.88 21.71 -6.04
C CYS A 116 11.09 20.91 -6.56
N ASP A 117 10.89 20.04 -7.56
CA ASP A 117 11.90 19.11 -8.09
C ASP A 117 12.60 18.28 -7.00
N CYS A 118 11.95 18.14 -5.84
CA CYS A 118 12.52 17.45 -4.71
C CYS A 118 12.20 15.97 -4.76
N ARG A 119 13.18 15.16 -4.35
CA ARG A 119 13.05 13.70 -4.29
C ARG A 119 13.43 13.18 -2.92
N LEU A 120 12.64 12.26 -2.41
CA LEU A 120 12.90 11.63 -1.12
C LEU A 120 12.60 10.13 -1.13
N ARG A 121 13.39 9.38 -0.35
CA ARG A 121 13.12 7.97 -0.11
C ARG A 121 11.96 7.80 0.84
N VAL A 122 11.02 6.96 0.45
CA VAL A 122 9.84 6.60 1.22
C VAL A 122 9.68 5.09 1.31
N ARG A 123 8.86 4.67 2.28
CA ARG A 123 8.32 3.31 2.38
C ARG A 123 6.81 3.39 2.47
N ARG A 124 6.11 2.41 1.90
CA ARG A 124 4.67 2.33 2.04
C ARG A 124 4.33 1.83 3.44
N ILE A 125 3.37 2.49 4.09
CA ILE A 125 2.85 2.07 5.40
C ILE A 125 1.35 1.70 5.33
N ARG A 126 0.63 2.12 4.27
CA ARG A 126 -0.77 1.75 3.98
C ARG A 126 -1.07 1.74 2.48
#